data_AF-A0A4S0UPQ9-F1
#
_entry.id   AF-A0A4S0UPQ9-F1
#
_cell.length_a   1.000
_cell.length_b   1.000
_cell.length_c   1.000
_cell.angle_alpha   90.00
_cell.angle_beta   90.00
_cell.angle_gamma   90.00
#
_symmetry.space_group_name_H-M   'P 1'
#
loop_
_entity.id
_entity.type
_entity.pdbx_description
1 polymer ?
#
loop_
_entity_poly.entity_id
_entity_poly.type
_entity_poly.pdbx_seq_one_letter_code
_entity_poly.pdbx_strand_id
1 'polypeptide(L)'
;VTRGQKRIFVIWTRLIRDDGVSVRLNSIGSDSLGRSGLTGHVDNKWRERFGSAIVLSIVGAGASYLTGYGSDEAFGQDNDEAKRGEELARDTIAQTFSDMANQA
;
A
#
# COMPACT_ATOMS: atom_id res chain seq x y z
N VAL A 1 6.03 2.01 -15.81
CA VAL A 1 5.62 0.65 -15.38
C VAL A 1 4.15 0.70 -15.03
N THR A 2 3.30 -0.01 -15.77
CA THR A 2 1.84 0.01 -15.55
C THR A 2 1.41 -1.23 -14.76
N ARG A 3 0.48 -1.07 -13.82
CA ARG A 3 -0.06 -2.21 -13.05
C ARG A 3 -0.77 -3.20 -13.98
N GLY A 4 -0.63 -4.49 -13.69
CA GLY A 4 -1.23 -5.57 -14.50
C GLY A 4 -0.46 -5.93 -15.77
N GLN A 5 0.64 -5.23 -16.08
CA GLN A 5 1.50 -5.59 -17.19
C GLN A 5 2.23 -6.92 -16.91
N LYS A 6 1.98 -7.93 -17.75
CA LYS A 6 2.59 -9.27 -17.65
C LYS A 6 3.62 -9.57 -18.75
N ARG A 7 3.98 -8.56 -19.54
CA ARG A 7 4.83 -8.69 -20.72
C ARG A 7 5.87 -7.58 -20.74
N ILE A 8 7.07 -7.88 -21.22
CA ILE A 8 8.14 -6.90 -21.38
C ILE A 8 8.40 -6.65 -22.87
N PHE A 9 8.64 -5.39 -23.21
CA PHE A 9 9.03 -5.02 -24.56
C PHE A 9 10.55 -5.14 -24.70
N VAL A 10 11.00 -5.88 -25.71
CA VAL A 10 12.41 -6.14 -25.97
C VAL A 10 12.71 -5.79 -27.42
N ILE A 11 13.87 -5.19 -27.68
CA ILE A 11 14.36 -4.89 -29.02
C ILE A 11 15.66 -5.65 -29.23
N TRP A 12 15.71 -6.47 -30.28
CA TRP A 12 16.93 -7.11 -30.76
C TRP A 12 17.69 -6.14 -31.65
N THR A 13 18.86 -5.69 -31.19
CA THR A 13 19.66 -4.68 -31.90
C THR A 13 20.76 -5.30 -32.76
N ARG A 14 21.35 -6.42 -32.32
CA ARG A 14 22.50 -7.04 -32.96
C ARG A 14 22.52 -8.55 -32.80
N LEU A 15 22.95 -9.24 -33.85
CA LEU A 15 23.33 -10.64 -33.84
C LEU A 15 24.80 -10.76 -34.24
N ILE A 16 25.56 -11.58 -33.51
CA ILE A 16 26.94 -11.94 -33.84
C ILE A 16 26.93 -13.40 -34.23
N ARG A 17 27.40 -13.71 -35.43
CA ARG A 17 27.52 -15.08 -35.93
C ARG A 17 28.85 -15.71 -35.48
N ASP A 18 28.93 -17.03 -35.51
CA ASP A 18 30.12 -17.80 -35.16
C ASP A 18 31.37 -17.43 -35.99
N ASP A 19 31.17 -16.97 -37.22
CA ASP A 19 32.19 -16.36 -38.09
C ASP A 19 32.64 -14.94 -37.68
N GLY A 20 32.07 -14.37 -36.61
CA GLY A 20 32.37 -13.04 -36.10
C GLY A 20 31.61 -11.90 -36.81
N VAL A 21 30.79 -12.20 -37.82
CA VAL A 21 30.02 -11.18 -38.55
C VAL A 21 28.91 -10.62 -37.66
N SER A 22 28.83 -9.28 -37.60
CA SER A 22 27.80 -8.55 -36.87
C SER A 22 26.67 -8.11 -37.81
N VAL A 23 25.45 -8.55 -37.53
CA VAL A 23 24.22 -8.16 -38.26
C VAL A 23 23.37 -7.24 -37.39
N ARG A 24 22.95 -6.10 -37.94
CA ARG A 24 22.04 -5.16 -37.27
C ARG A 24 20.59 -5.59 -37.49
N LEU A 25 19.86 -5.86 -36.41
CA LEU A 25 18.50 -6.39 -36.47
C LEU A 25 17.43 -5.30 -36.32
N ASN A 26 17.61 -4.37 -35.38
CA ASN A 26 16.64 -3.33 -35.02
C ASN A 26 15.18 -3.82 -35.03
N SER A 27 14.94 -4.99 -34.44
CA SER A 27 13.66 -5.72 -34.54
C SER A 27 13.01 -5.88 -33.18
N ILE A 28 11.68 -5.78 -33.13
CA ILE A 28 10.88 -5.99 -31.92
C ILE A 28 10.86 -7.49 -31.59
N GLY A 29 11.15 -7.84 -30.34
CA GLY A 29 10.97 -9.21 -29.84
C GLY A 29 9.49 -9.58 -29.73
N SER A 30 9.11 -10.74 -30.24
CA SER A 30 7.75 -11.29 -30.11
C SER A 30 7.76 -12.59 -29.30
N ASP A 31 6.60 -12.95 -28.74
CA ASP A 31 6.38 -14.30 -28.24
C ASP A 31 6.28 -15.33 -29.38
N SER A 32 6.17 -16.61 -29.01
CA SER A 32 6.05 -17.72 -29.97
C SER A 32 4.81 -17.65 -30.87
N LEU A 33 3.83 -16.81 -30.53
CA LEU A 33 2.61 -16.57 -31.29
C LEU A 33 2.68 -15.28 -32.12
N GLY A 34 3.83 -14.60 -32.15
CA GLY A 34 4.03 -13.36 -32.90
C GLY A 34 3.49 -12.10 -32.21
N ARG A 35 3.02 -12.18 -30.96
CA ARG A 35 2.55 -11.00 -30.23
C ARG A 35 3.74 -10.22 -29.67
N SER A 36 3.73 -8.89 -29.84
CA SER A 36 4.80 -7.98 -29.38
C SER A 36 5.16 -8.15 -27.91
N GLY A 37 6.43 -8.35 -27.59
CA GLY A 37 6.93 -8.51 -26.23
C GLY A 37 7.01 -9.95 -25.75
N LEU A 38 7.80 -10.17 -24.69
CA LEU A 38 8.04 -11.48 -24.10
C LEU A 38 7.23 -11.66 -22.82
N THR A 39 6.74 -12.88 -22.61
CA THR A 39 6.08 -13.30 -21.36
C THR A 39 7.11 -13.94 -20.44
N GLY A 40 6.80 -14.01 -19.14
CA GLY A 40 7.64 -14.70 -18.19
C GLY A 40 6.96 -14.82 -16.83
N HIS A 41 7.72 -15.27 -15.84
CA HIS A 41 7.27 -15.23 -14.45
C HIS A 41 7.14 -13.78 -13.99
N VAL A 42 6.00 -13.45 -13.37
CA VAL A 42 5.71 -12.11 -12.86
C VAL A 42 5.70 -12.15 -11.34
N ASP A 43 6.73 -11.55 -10.74
CA ASP A 43 6.73 -11.29 -9.31
C ASP A 43 5.95 -10.01 -9.01
N ASN A 44 4.77 -10.16 -8.41
CA ASN A 44 3.90 -9.04 -8.05
C ASN A 44 4.30 -8.33 -6.75
N LYS A 45 5.29 -8.86 -6.02
CA LYS A 45 5.80 -8.28 -4.77
C LYS A 45 4.70 -7.98 -3.74
N TRP A 46 3.71 -8.87 -3.61
CA TRP A 46 2.56 -8.65 -2.72
C TRP A 46 2.98 -8.49 -1.26
N ARG A 47 4.00 -9.25 -0.82
CA ARG A 47 4.50 -9.15 0.56
C ARG A 47 5.19 -7.83 0.83
N GLU A 48 6.01 -7.35 -0.11
CA GLU A 48 6.72 -6.08 0.01
C GLU A 48 5.74 -4.90 -0.12
N ARG A 49 4.66 -5.06 -0.89
CA ARG A 49 3.63 -4.02 -1.09
C ARG A 49 2.60 -3.93 0.04
N PHE A 50 2.20 -5.07 0.63
CA PHE A 50 1.08 -5.13 1.58
C PHE A 50 1.43 -5.75 2.93
N GLY A 51 2.65 -6.24 3.12
CA GLY A 51 3.06 -6.91 4.35
C GLY A 51 2.95 -6.03 5.59
N SER A 52 3.36 -4.76 5.51
CA SER A 52 3.26 -3.82 6.63
C SER A 52 1.81 -3.52 7.01
N ALA A 53 0.94 -3.30 6.01
CA ALA A 53 -0.48 -3.05 6.24
C ALA A 53 -1.19 -4.26 6.86
N ILE A 54 -0.84 -5.48 6.46
CA ILE A 54 -1.34 -6.70 7.09
C ILE A 54 -0.93 -6.78 8.56
N VAL A 55 0.36 -6.53 8.87
CA VAL A 55 0.84 -6.54 10.26
C VAL A 55 0.13 -5.47 11.09
N LEU A 56 -0.01 -4.26 10.57
CA LEU A 56 -0.73 -3.17 11.25
C LEU A 56 -2.20 -3.55 11.52
N SER A 57 -2.87 -4.19 10.56
CA SER A 57 -4.26 -4.63 10.73
C SER A 57 -4.40 -5.65 11.86
N ILE A 58 -3.43 -6.57 12.00
CA ILE A 58 -3.42 -7.56 13.09
C ILE A 58 -3.21 -6.87 14.44
N VAL A 59 -2.28 -5.92 14.51
CA VAL A 59 -2.02 -5.15 15.74
C VAL A 59 -3.25 -4.34 16.14
N GLY A 60 -3.89 -3.66 15.19
CA GLY A 60 -5.13 -2.92 15.42
C GLY A 60 -6.26 -3.82 15.91
N ALA A 61 -6.49 -4.96 15.24
CA ALA A 61 -7.51 -5.92 15.65
C ALA A 61 -7.24 -6.49 17.07
N GLY A 62 -5.98 -6.75 17.41
CA GLY A 62 -5.59 -7.19 18.75
C GLY A 62 -5.82 -6.13 19.82
N ALA A 63 -5.50 -4.86 19.53
CA ALA A 63 -5.76 -3.74 20.44
C ALA A 63 -7.26 -3.56 20.66
N SER A 64 -8.07 -3.52 19.60
CA SER A 64 -9.54 -3.40 19.70
C SER A 64 -10.19 -4.56 20.45
N TYR A 65 -9.64 -5.77 20.35
CA TYR A 65 -10.13 -6.92 21.10
C TYR A 65 -9.86 -6.79 22.61
N LEU A 66 -8.70 -6.27 22.99
CA LEU A 66 -8.30 -6.11 24.40
C LEU A 66 -8.99 -4.93 25.10
N THR A 67 -9.36 -3.88 24.36
CA THR A 67 -9.97 -2.67 24.94
C THR A 67 -11.48 -2.75 25.16
N GLY A 68 -12.16 -3.81 24.68
CA GLY A 68 -13.56 -4.10 25.01
C GLY A 68 -14.57 -3.06 24.49
N TYR A 69 -14.98 -3.19 23.23
CA TYR A 69 -15.99 -2.40 22.50
C TYR A 69 -15.56 -0.98 22.03
N GLY A 70 -15.53 -0.79 20.71
CA GLY A 70 -15.39 0.51 20.04
C GLY A 70 -14.61 0.41 18.73
N SER A 71 -15.31 0.09 17.64
CA SER A 71 -14.75 -0.24 16.32
C SER A 71 -14.56 0.97 15.39
N ASP A 72 -14.00 2.09 15.86
CA ASP A 72 -13.82 3.30 15.04
C ASP A 72 -12.36 3.77 14.89
N GLU A 73 -11.43 3.37 15.77
CA GLU A 73 -10.06 3.92 15.77
C GLU A 73 -9.06 3.16 14.87
N ALA A 74 -9.36 1.90 14.51
CA ALA A 74 -8.37 1.02 13.88
C ALA A 74 -8.23 1.24 12.35
N PHE A 75 -9.23 1.85 11.70
CA PHE A 75 -9.26 2.08 10.26
C PHE A 75 -9.90 3.44 9.88
N GLY A 76 -9.45 4.54 10.50
CA GLY A 76 -9.94 5.89 10.21
C GLY A 76 -8.81 6.88 9.96
N GLN A 77 -8.50 7.14 8.69
CA GLN A 77 -7.82 8.37 8.31
C GLN A 77 -8.91 9.42 8.07
N ASP A 78 -9.39 10.13 9.10
CA ASP A 78 -10.24 11.31 8.91
C ASP A 78 -10.10 12.33 10.07
N ASN A 79 -9.94 13.60 9.70
CA ASN A 79 -9.52 14.71 10.57
C ASN A 79 -10.64 15.27 11.50
N ASP A 80 -11.75 14.55 11.70
CA ASP A 80 -12.91 15.04 12.45
C ASP A 80 -12.91 14.63 13.93
N GLU A 81 -12.06 13.69 14.34
CA GLU A 81 -11.85 13.29 15.75
C GLU A 81 -11.32 14.45 16.61
N ALA A 82 -10.56 15.36 16.00
CA ALA A 82 -10.02 16.55 16.67
C ALA A 82 -11.12 17.49 17.18
N LYS A 83 -12.30 17.53 16.52
CA LYS A 83 -13.42 18.40 16.91
C LYS A 83 -14.23 17.84 18.08
N ARG A 84 -14.39 16.50 18.14
CA ARG A 84 -15.08 15.84 19.27
C ARG A 84 -14.24 15.80 20.54
N GLY A 85 -12.92 15.65 20.41
CA GLY A 85 -11.99 15.75 21.55
C GLY A 85 -12.04 17.12 22.23
N GLU A 86 -12.25 18.20 21.47
CA GLU A 86 -12.43 19.54 22.02
C GLU A 86 -13.75 19.68 22.80
N GLU A 87 -14.84 19.08 22.32
CA GLU A 87 -16.16 19.12 22.97
C GLU A 87 -16.17 18.30 24.26
N LEU A 88 -15.58 17.10 24.25
CA LEU A 88 -15.40 16.25 25.44
C LEU A 88 -14.51 16.90 26.51
N ALA A 89 -13.46 17.61 26.09
CA ALA A 89 -12.60 18.35 27.02
C ALA A 89 -13.34 19.53 27.66
N ARG A 90 -14.20 20.24 26.93
CA ARG A 90 -14.99 21.35 27.47
C ARG A 90 -15.98 20.86 28.54
N ASP A 91 -16.66 19.75 28.31
CA ASP A 91 -17.59 19.19 29.29
C ASP A 91 -16.89 18.65 30.54
N THR A 92 -15.73 18.00 30.37
CA THR A 92 -14.93 17.48 31.48
C THR A 92 -14.35 18.62 32.34
N ILE A 93 -13.87 19.69 31.69
CA ILE A 93 -13.35 20.87 32.38
C ILE A 93 -14.48 21.58 33.13
N ALA A 94 -15.66 21.73 32.53
CA ALA A 94 -16.81 22.34 33.19
C ALA A 94 -17.25 21.54 34.42
N GLN A 95 -17.28 20.21 34.34
CA GLN A 95 -17.59 19.35 35.48
C GLN A 95 -16.52 19.44 36.58
N THR A 96 -15.24 19.46 36.21
CA THR A 96 -14.14 19.57 37.19
C THR A 96 -14.16 20.92 37.91
N PHE A 97 -14.41 22.02 37.19
CA PHE A 97 -14.56 23.34 37.82
C PHE A 97 -15.81 23.43 38.69
N SER A 98 -16.92 22.79 38.29
CA SER A 98 -18.14 22.71 39.09
C SER A 98 -17.92 21.92 40.38
N ASP A 99 -17.14 20.83 40.34
CA ASP A 99 -16.80 20.06 41.53
C ASP A 99 -15.85 20.83 42.46
N MET A 100 -14.84 21.52 41.92
CA MET A 100 -13.93 22.34 42.73
C MET A 100 -14.63 23.56 43.34
N ALA A 101 -15.61 24.15 42.64
CA ALA A 101 -16.39 25.28 43.15
C ALA A 101 -17.36 24.88 44.27
N ASN A 102 -17.82 23.63 44.29
CA ASN A 102 -18.70 23.09 45.34
C ASN A 102 -17.93 22.49 46.52
N GLN A 103 -16.60 22.46 46.47
CA GLN A 103 -15.73 21.87 47.49
C GLN A 103 -14.98 22.91 48.35
N ALA A 104 -15.39 24.19 48.29
CA ALA A 104 -14.87 25.29 49.14
C ALA A 104 -15.95 25.81 50.11
#